data_AF-A0ABD7F6D3-F1
#
_entry.id   AF-A0ABD7F6D3-F1
#
_cell.length_a   1.000
_cell.length_b   1.000
_cell.length_c   1.000
_cell.angle_alpha   90.00
_cell.angle_beta   90.00
_cell.angle_gamma   90.00
#
_symmetry.space_group_name_H-M   'P 1'
#
loop_
_entity.id
_entity.type
_entity.pdbx_description
1 polymer ?
#
loop_
_entity_poly.entity_id
_entity_poly.type
_entity_poly.pdbx_seq_one_letter_code
_entity_poly.pdbx_strand_id
1 'polypeptide(L)'
;MNRTLYLIQSSATTTHSILAKLKQIYSPHDHVVFLGESVAILNQTDIEHFSSCYCLETEQVLLNPDLVSNLTILDYPQFADLVLQFQRCISLK
;
A
#
# COMPACT_ATOMS: atom_id res chain seq x y z
N MET A 1 -2.44 -20.65 5.21
CA MET A 1 -1.48 -19.59 4.82
C MET A 1 -2.06 -18.27 5.31
N ASN A 2 -1.34 -17.55 6.19
CA ASN A 2 -1.84 -16.29 6.77
C ASN A 2 -1.43 -15.15 5.84
N ARG A 3 -2.39 -14.62 5.09
CA ARG A 3 -2.19 -13.44 4.23
C ARG A 3 -2.67 -12.22 4.99
N THR A 4 -1.87 -11.16 5.00
CA THR A 4 -2.18 -9.90 5.69
C THR A 4 -2.32 -8.79 4.66
N LEU A 5 -3.39 -8.00 4.79
CA LEU A 5 -3.54 -6.74 4.08
C LEU A 5 -3.01 -5.61 4.97
N TYR A 6 -1.95 -4.94 4.54
CA TYR A 6 -1.42 -3.77 5.21
C TYR A 6 -1.99 -2.50 4.59
N LEU A 7 -2.59 -1.65 5.41
CA LEU A 7 -3.11 -0.34 5.01
C LEU A 7 -2.16 0.72 5.53
N ILE A 8 -1.49 1.44 4.63
CA ILE A 8 -0.53 2.49 4.98
C ILE A 8 -1.25 3.83 4.96
N GLN A 9 -1.57 4.36 6.13
CA GLN A 9 -2.28 5.63 6.33
C GLN A 9 -1.43 6.58 7.19
N SER A 10 -0.15 6.63 6.87
CA SER A 10 0.85 7.42 7.59
C SER A 10 1.05 8.79 6.97
N SER A 11 1.62 9.71 7.75
CA SER A 11 1.99 11.04 7.26
C SER A 11 3.27 10.98 6.42
N ALA A 12 3.54 12.06 5.69
CA ALA A 12 4.77 12.22 4.93
C ALA A 12 6.06 11.98 5.76
N THR A 13 6.03 12.28 7.06
CA THR A 13 7.21 12.16 7.94
C THR A 13 7.43 10.75 8.50
N THR A 14 6.39 9.92 8.60
CA THR A 14 6.47 8.58 9.22
C THR A 14 6.44 7.45 8.19
N THR A 15 5.97 7.70 6.98
CA THR A 15 5.76 6.67 5.93
C THR A 15 7.03 5.86 5.65
N HIS A 16 8.18 6.45 5.33
CA HIS A 16 9.40 5.66 5.06
C HIS A 16 9.85 4.79 6.24
N SER A 17 9.68 5.28 7.47
CA SER A 17 10.02 4.51 8.68
C SER A 17 9.09 3.30 8.87
N ILE A 18 7.81 3.46 8.53
CA ILE A 18 6.82 2.39 8.55
C ILE A 18 7.14 1.37 7.46
N LEU A 19 7.49 1.81 6.25
CA LEU A 19 7.86 0.91 5.17
C LEU A 19 9.12 0.13 5.48
N ALA A 20 10.13 0.75 6.09
CA ALA A 20 11.34 0.05 6.54
C ALA A 20 11.02 -1.08 7.53
N LYS A 21 10.09 -0.86 8.48
CA LYS A 21 9.61 -1.89 9.41
C LYS A 21 8.78 -2.96 8.70
N LEU A 22 7.89 -2.55 7.80
CA LEU A 22 7.04 -3.46 7.04
C LEU A 22 7.87 -4.43 6.20
N LYS A 23 8.91 -3.94 5.52
CA LYS A 23 9.85 -4.77 4.73
C LYS A 23 10.48 -5.90 5.55
N GLN A 24 10.58 -5.80 6.88
CA GLN A 24 11.14 -6.85 7.74
C GLN A 24 10.13 -7.96 8.09
N ILE A 25 8.83 -7.67 8.06
CA ILE A 25 7.77 -8.60 8.46
C ILE A 25 6.87 -9.04 7.29
N TYR A 26 7.04 -8.41 6.14
CA TYR A 26 6.28 -8.67 4.92
C TYR A 26 6.52 -10.09 4.39
N SER A 27 5.44 -10.77 4.02
CA SER A 27 5.47 -12.05 3.32
C SER A 27 5.06 -11.88 1.85
N PRO A 28 5.55 -12.69 0.90
CA PRO A 28 5.17 -12.60 -0.52
C PRO A 28 3.66 -12.73 -0.82
N HIS A 29 2.87 -13.22 0.14
CA HIS A 29 1.42 -13.35 0.00
C HIS A 29 0.64 -12.20 0.65
N ASP A 30 1.34 -11.26 1.27
CA ASP A 30 0.79 -10.06 1.86
C ASP A 30 0.60 -8.96 0.81
N HIS A 31 -0.38 -8.11 1.05
CA HIS A 31 -0.78 -7.06 0.13
C HIS A 31 -0.65 -5.71 0.85
N VAL A 32 -0.28 -4.66 0.12
CA VAL A 32 -0.07 -3.32 0.67
C VAL A 32 -0.94 -2.32 -0.08
N VAL A 33 -1.79 -1.61 0.65
CA VAL A 33 -2.60 -0.51 0.11
C VAL A 33 -2.07 0.78 0.71
N PHE A 34 -1.60 1.68 -0.15
CA PHE A 34 -1.17 3.02 0.22
C PHE A 34 -2.35 3.97 0.16
N LEU A 35 -2.53 4.75 1.22
CA LEU A 35 -3.65 5.64 1.42
C LEU A 35 -3.20 7.02 1.93
N GLY A 36 -3.97 8.05 1.62
CA GLY A 36 -3.74 9.43 2.06
C GLY A 36 -2.36 9.99 1.67
N GLU A 37 -1.73 10.70 2.60
CA GLU A 37 -0.42 11.34 2.39
C GLU A 37 0.72 10.37 2.06
N SER A 38 0.60 9.10 2.47
CA SER A 38 1.62 8.10 2.20
C SER A 38 1.86 7.92 0.70
N VAL A 39 0.83 8.07 -0.13
CA VAL A 39 0.87 7.95 -1.59
C VAL A 39 1.78 9.02 -2.22
N ALA A 40 1.76 10.24 -1.67
CA ALA A 40 2.46 11.40 -2.23
C ALA A 40 3.98 11.33 -2.13
N ILE A 41 4.49 10.55 -1.18
CA ILE A 41 5.93 10.47 -0.87
C ILE A 41 6.55 9.14 -1.33
N LEU A 42 5.77 8.27 -1.98
CA LEU A 42 6.29 7.01 -2.50
C LEU A 42 7.35 7.25 -3.56
N ASN A 43 8.32 6.35 -3.57
CA ASN A 43 9.32 6.25 -4.62
C ASN A 43 9.42 4.80 -5.08
N GLN A 44 10.16 4.58 -6.16
CA GLN A 44 10.29 3.27 -6.77
C GLN A 44 10.86 2.21 -5.80
N THR A 45 11.88 2.58 -5.01
CA THR A 45 12.53 1.66 -4.05
C THR A 45 11.63 1.24 -2.88
N ASP A 46 10.57 2.00 -2.63
CA ASP A 46 9.55 1.66 -1.64
C ASP A 46 8.58 0.59 -2.15
N ILE A 47 8.27 0.60 -3.45
CA ILE A 47 7.28 -0.29 -4.06
C ILE A 47 7.92 -1.60 -4.54
N GLU A 48 9.16 -1.56 -5.04
CA GLU A 48 9.86 -2.73 -5.59
C GLU A 48 9.99 -3.93 -4.64
N HIS A 49 9.94 -3.68 -3.32
CA HIS A 49 10.03 -4.75 -2.32
C HIS A 49 8.74 -5.55 -2.14
N PHE A 50 7.60 -5.00 -2.58
CA PHE A 50 6.28 -5.55 -2.32
C PHE A 50 5.70 -6.15 -3.61
N SER A 51 5.19 -7.37 -3.52
CA SER A 51 4.67 -8.10 -4.68
C SER A 51 3.27 -7.64 -5.10
N SER A 52 2.53 -6.98 -4.21
CA SER A 52 1.15 -6.57 -4.45
C SER A 52 0.88 -5.23 -3.77
N CYS A 53 0.99 -4.16 -4.57
CA CYS A 53 0.81 -2.77 -4.16
C CYS A 53 -0.43 -2.16 -4.81
N TYR A 54 -1.19 -1.43 -4.01
CA TYR A 54 -2.43 -0.81 -4.43
C TYR A 54 -2.52 0.65 -3.97
N CYS A 55 -3.27 1.45 -4.70
CA CYS A 55 -3.64 2.82 -4.35
C CYS A 55 -5.09 3.05 -4.77
N LEU A 56 -5.84 3.90 -4.05
CA LEU A 56 -7.19 4.24 -4.49
C LEU A 56 -7.16 5.23 -5.66
N GLU A 57 -8.09 5.08 -6.61
CA GLU A 57 -8.27 5.99 -7.74
C GLU A 57 -8.41 7.44 -7.28
N THR A 58 -9.14 7.67 -6.18
CA THR A 58 -9.32 9.00 -5.58
C THR A 58 -8.01 9.63 -5.09
N GLU A 59 -6.98 8.83 -4.82
CA GLU A 59 -5.69 9.24 -4.30
C GLU A 59 -4.59 9.18 -5.36
N GLN A 60 -4.90 8.63 -6.54
CA GLN A 60 -3.98 8.55 -7.68
C GLN A 60 -3.42 9.93 -8.07
N VAL A 61 -4.19 11.01 -7.87
CA VAL A 61 -3.74 12.39 -8.13
C VAL A 61 -2.50 12.80 -7.31
N LEU A 62 -2.27 12.15 -6.17
CA LEU A 62 -1.08 12.37 -5.32
C LEU A 62 0.09 11.49 -5.73
N LEU A 63 -0.17 10.39 -6.45
CA LEU A 63 0.86 9.41 -6.82
C LEU A 63 1.82 10.02 -7.84
N ASN A 64 3.12 9.79 -7.62
CA ASN A 64 4.12 10.11 -8.64
C ASN A 64 3.76 9.40 -9.96
N PRO A 65 3.61 10.13 -11.09
CA PRO A 65 3.26 9.56 -12.39
C PRO A 65 4.17 8.39 -12.81
N ASP A 66 5.44 8.41 -12.42
CA ASP A 66 6.42 7.38 -12.75
C ASP A 66 6.09 6.02 -12.07
N LEU A 67 5.31 6.05 -10.98
CA LEU A 67 4.97 4.88 -10.17
C LEU A 67 3.61 4.28 -10.51
N VAL A 68 2.82 4.94 -11.36
CA VAL A 68 1.48 4.47 -11.74
C VAL A 68 1.53 3.05 -12.33
N SER A 69 2.60 2.71 -13.06
CA SER A 69 2.79 1.37 -13.63
C SER A 69 3.19 0.30 -12.61
N ASN A 70 3.60 0.69 -11.40
CA ASN A 70 4.05 -0.21 -10.33
C ASN A 70 2.96 -0.50 -9.29
N LEU A 71 1.84 0.21 -9.32
CA LEU A 71 0.70 0.00 -8.42
C LEU A 71 -0.55 -0.38 -9.21
N THR A 72 -1.38 -1.22 -8.61
CA THR A 72 -2.74 -1.43 -9.11
C THR A 72 -3.65 -0.36 -8.51
N ILE A 73 -4.22 0.48 -9.37
CA ILE A 73 -5.21 1.48 -8.95
C ILE A 73 -6.55 0.79 -8.74
N LEU A 74 -7.19 1.04 -7.59
CA LEU A 74 -8.47 0.46 -7.22
C LEU A 74 -9.52 1.56 -7.07
N ASP A 75 -10.72 1.31 -7.59
CA ASP A 75 -11.89 2.05 -7.12
C ASP A 75 -12.34 1.56 -5.73
N TYR A 76 -13.28 2.26 -5.11
CA TYR A 76 -13.74 1.92 -3.77
C TYR A 76 -14.42 0.52 -3.69
N PRO A 77 -15.28 0.12 -4.64
CA PRO A 77 -15.79 -1.25 -4.71
C PRO A 77 -14.68 -2.32 -4.77
N GLN A 78 -13.68 -2.15 -5.64
CA GLN A 78 -12.55 -3.08 -5.78
C GLN A 78 -11.71 -3.15 -4.50
N PHE A 79 -11.54 -2.02 -3.81
CA PHE A 79 -10.89 -2.00 -2.50
C PHE A 79 -11.69 -2.77 -1.45
N ALA A 80 -13.01 -2.60 -1.40
CA ALA A 80 -13.87 -3.35 -0.50
C ALA A 80 -13.78 -4.86 -0.77
N ASP A 81 -13.84 -5.27 -2.04
CA ASP A 81 -13.67 -6.66 -2.46
C ASP A 81 -12.29 -7.20 -2.08
N LEU A 82 -11.22 -6.39 -2.23
CA LEU A 82 -9.87 -6.76 -1.81
C LEU A 82 -9.83 -7.02 -0.31
N VAL A 83 -10.35 -6.11 0.51
CA VAL A 83 -10.35 -6.25 1.99
C VAL A 83 -11.04 -7.54 2.42
N LEU A 84 -12.15 -7.91 1.78
CA LEU A 84 -12.90 -9.14 2.08
C LEU A 84 -12.12 -10.43 1.78
N GLN A 85 -11.07 -10.39 0.95
CA GLN A 85 -10.23 -11.55 0.66
C GLN A 85 -9.23 -11.88 1.79
N PHE A 86 -9.05 -10.99 2.77
CA PHE A 86 -8.07 -11.16 3.84
C PHE A 86 -8.75 -11.36 5.20
N GLN A 87 -8.29 -12.39 5.93
CA GLN A 87 -8.71 -12.62 7.32
C GLN A 87 -8.04 -11.67 8.31
N ARG A 88 -6.95 -11.00 7.89
CA ARG A 88 -6.19 -10.07 8.71
C ARG A 88 -5.91 -8.80 7.91
N CYS A 89 -6.36 -7.68 8.46
CA CYS A 89 -6.04 -6.33 7.98
C CYS A 89 -5.31 -5.58 9.09
N ILE A 90 -4.21 -4.90 8.75
CA ILE A 90 -3.40 -4.11 9.69
C ILE A 90 -3.23 -2.71 9.14
N SER A 91 -3.74 -1.70 9.85
CA SER A 91 -3.43 -0.30 9.54
C SER A 91 -2.15 0.15 10.24
N LEU A 92 -1.24 0.71 9.45
CA LEU A 92 -0.01 1.36 9.91
C LEU A 92 -0.17 2.88 9.69
N LYS A 93 -0.02 3.66 10.76
CA LYS A 93 -0.23 5.13 10.80
C LYS A 93 1.01 5.82 11.34
#